data_AF-A0A075UKJ7-F1
#
_entry.id   AF-A0A075UKJ7-F1
#
_cell.length_a   1.000
_cell.length_b   1.000
_cell.length_c   1.000
_cell.angle_alpha   90.00
_cell.angle_beta   90.00
_cell.angle_gamma   90.00
#
_symmetry.space_group_name_H-M   'P 1'
#
loop_
_entity.id
_entity.type
_entity.pdbx_description
1 polymer ?
#
loop_
_entity_poly.entity_id
_entity_poly.type
_entity_poly.pdbx_seq_one_letter_code
_entity_poly.pdbx_strand_id
1 'polypeptide(L)'
;MTRAGAMQPGGPAQPGGQAQGKGHTSSFAWLITDFVHRVPGAAHAVVVSADGLLLASSKGLPKDRADQLAAVASGLTSLARGAAKVFEGGTVAQTVVEMANGFLFLMSVSDGSCLAVLGSPESDIGLVVYEMTLLVERVGQQLTPEMRAQLQGASVRR
;
A
#
# COMPACT_ATOMS: atom_id res chain seq x y z
N MET A 1 65.10 -24.03 19.56
CA MET A 1 64.39 -23.37 18.44
C MET A 1 63.10 -24.15 18.21
N THR A 2 61.85 -23.70 18.31
CA THR A 2 61.24 -22.37 18.55
C THR A 2 59.74 -22.62 18.81
N ARG A 3 59.17 -21.95 19.83
CA ARG A 3 57.75 -21.53 20.10
C ARG A 3 56.55 -22.40 19.65
N ALA A 4 55.62 -22.76 20.53
CA ALA A 4 54.56 -21.95 21.17
C ALA A 4 53.42 -21.51 20.23
N GLY A 5 52.17 -21.81 20.61
CA GLY A 5 50.97 -21.19 20.03
C GLY A 5 49.72 -22.05 20.15
N ALA A 6 48.97 -21.89 21.24
CA ALA A 6 47.60 -22.35 21.36
C ALA A 6 46.68 -21.57 20.39
N MET A 7 45.76 -22.26 19.71
CA MET A 7 44.70 -21.65 18.90
C MET A 7 43.33 -22.16 19.39
N GLN A 8 42.55 -21.23 19.95
CA GLN A 8 41.19 -21.41 20.44
C GLN A 8 40.19 -21.65 19.29
N PRO A 9 39.06 -22.34 19.53
CA PRO A 9 37.99 -22.46 18.54
C PRO A 9 37.26 -21.11 18.37
N GLY A 10 37.26 -20.60 17.15
CA GLY A 10 36.55 -19.39 16.76
C GLY A 10 35.05 -19.52 17.03
N GLY A 11 34.50 -18.55 17.77
CA GLY A 11 33.07 -18.44 18.05
C GLY A 11 32.24 -18.21 16.78
N PRO A 12 30.91 -18.40 16.86
CA PRO A 12 30.03 -18.19 15.73
C PRO A 12 30.05 -16.71 15.33
N ALA A 13 30.50 -16.45 14.11
CA ALA A 13 30.37 -15.15 13.46
C ALA A 13 28.88 -14.83 13.30
N GLN A 14 28.44 -13.79 13.98
CA GLN A 14 27.12 -13.22 13.89
C GLN A 14 27.21 -12.00 12.96
N PRO A 15 26.67 -12.03 11.73
CA PRO A 15 26.29 -10.82 11.03
C PRO A 15 24.90 -10.44 11.57
N GLY A 16 24.77 -9.38 12.37
CA GLY A 16 24.99 -8.02 11.89
C GLY A 16 23.66 -7.55 11.30
N GLY A 17 22.79 -7.01 12.16
CA GLY A 17 21.43 -6.62 11.80
C GLY A 17 21.38 -5.48 10.79
N GLN A 18 20.66 -5.72 9.69
CA GLN A 18 20.05 -4.67 8.86
C GLN A 18 18.77 -5.22 8.24
N ALA A 19 17.64 -5.10 8.93
CA ALA A 19 16.31 -5.29 8.33
C ALA A 19 15.19 -4.53 9.06
N GLN A 20 15.47 -3.40 9.72
CA GLN A 20 14.42 -2.55 10.28
C GLN A 20 13.99 -1.51 9.22
N GLY A 21 13.10 -1.92 8.32
CA GLY A 21 12.57 -1.08 7.23
C GLY A 21 11.82 -1.86 6.15
N LYS A 22 12.01 -3.18 6.08
CA LYS A 22 11.36 -4.07 5.09
C LYS A 22 10.01 -4.65 5.54
N GLY A 23 9.61 -4.51 6.81
CA GLY A 23 8.46 -5.22 7.39
C GLY A 23 7.07 -4.70 7.00
N HIS A 24 6.92 -3.41 6.67
CA HIS A 24 5.61 -2.79 6.44
C HIS A 24 5.18 -2.83 4.97
N THR A 25 6.07 -2.39 4.07
CA THR A 25 5.85 -2.43 2.62
C THR A 25 5.67 -3.85 2.10
N SER A 26 6.42 -4.80 2.66
CA SER A 26 6.23 -6.23 2.34
C SER A 26 4.85 -6.73 2.81
N SER A 27 4.36 -6.25 3.96
CA SER A 27 3.04 -6.60 4.48
C SER A 27 1.90 -6.14 3.57
N PHE A 28 1.94 -4.90 3.09
CA PHE A 28 0.90 -4.41 2.18
C PHE A 28 0.97 -5.05 0.80
N ALA A 29 2.17 -5.29 0.27
CA ALA A 29 2.36 -5.88 -1.04
C ALA A 29 1.77 -7.30 -1.15
N TRP A 30 1.91 -8.15 -0.11
CA TRP A 30 1.31 -9.48 -0.14
C TRP A 30 -0.22 -9.40 -0.06
N LEU A 31 -0.78 -8.53 0.79
CA LEU A 31 -2.23 -8.36 0.96
C LEU A 31 -2.93 -7.93 -0.32
N ILE A 32 -2.39 -6.93 -1.02
CA ILE A 32 -2.97 -6.44 -2.27
C ILE A 32 -2.73 -7.41 -3.43
N THR A 33 -1.63 -8.18 -3.40
CA THR A 33 -1.40 -9.24 -4.38
C THR A 33 -2.41 -10.38 -4.21
N ASP A 34 -2.66 -10.81 -2.98
CA ASP A 34 -3.70 -11.79 -2.66
C ASP A 34 -5.09 -11.32 -3.09
N PHE A 35 -5.41 -10.05 -2.82
CA PHE A 35 -6.65 -9.43 -3.29
C PHE A 35 -6.80 -9.49 -4.82
N VAL A 36 -5.78 -9.08 -5.58
CA VAL A 36 -5.82 -9.12 -7.06
C VAL A 36 -6.01 -10.56 -7.57
N HIS A 37 -5.43 -11.55 -6.90
CA HIS A 37 -5.58 -12.95 -7.29
C HIS A 37 -6.96 -13.54 -6.98
N ARG A 38 -7.58 -13.16 -5.86
CA ARG A 38 -8.84 -13.75 -5.41
C ARG A 38 -10.08 -13.08 -5.98
N VAL A 39 -9.99 -11.79 -6.33
CA VAL A 39 -11.14 -10.98 -6.77
C VAL A 39 -11.24 -10.99 -8.28
N PRO A 40 -12.28 -11.63 -8.87
CA PRO A 40 -12.49 -11.60 -10.30
C PRO A 40 -12.60 -10.17 -10.83
N GLY A 41 -11.90 -9.90 -11.92
CA GLY A 41 -11.89 -8.60 -12.55
C GLY A 41 -10.96 -7.57 -11.91
N ALA A 42 -10.31 -7.83 -10.78
CA ALA A 42 -9.21 -6.99 -10.30
C ALA A 42 -7.92 -7.33 -11.08
N ALA A 43 -7.37 -6.37 -11.81
CA ALA A 43 -6.17 -6.58 -12.63
C ALA A 43 -4.87 -6.24 -11.87
N HIS A 44 -4.84 -5.07 -11.23
CA HIS A 44 -3.70 -4.59 -10.45
C HIS A 44 -4.16 -3.69 -9.32
N ALA A 45 -3.34 -3.57 -8.27
CA ALA A 45 -3.63 -2.69 -7.15
C ALA A 45 -2.37 -2.00 -6.61
N VAL A 46 -2.54 -0.81 -6.05
CA VAL A 46 -1.52 -0.08 -5.31
C VAL A 46 -2.09 0.50 -4.03
N VAL A 47 -1.25 0.65 -3.02
CA VAL A 47 -1.54 1.45 -1.82
C VAL A 47 -0.69 2.71 -1.89
N VAL A 48 -1.34 3.85 -1.70
CA VAL A 48 -0.73 5.18 -1.76
C VAL A 48 -0.92 5.84 -0.40
N SER A 49 0.11 6.48 0.14
CA SER A 49 0.00 7.24 1.38
C SER A 49 -0.79 8.53 1.19
N ALA A 50 -1.16 9.16 2.30
CA ALA A 50 -1.87 10.45 2.30
C ALA A 50 -1.10 11.58 1.60
N ASP A 51 0.23 11.50 1.48
CA ASP A 51 1.09 12.44 0.75
C ASP A 51 1.33 12.05 -0.72
N GLY A 52 0.70 10.97 -1.20
CA GLY A 52 0.76 10.55 -2.60
C GLY A 52 1.91 9.61 -2.96
N LEU A 53 2.69 9.13 -1.98
CA LEU A 53 3.79 8.19 -2.23
C LEU A 53 3.28 6.75 -2.37
N LEU A 54 3.88 6.00 -3.30
CA LEU A 54 3.61 4.58 -3.46
C LEU A 54 4.12 3.79 -2.24
N LEU A 55 3.20 3.19 -1.48
CA LEU A 55 3.53 2.35 -0.33
C LEU A 55 3.69 0.88 -0.71
N ALA A 56 2.86 0.38 -1.62
CA ALA A 56 2.91 -1.01 -2.10
C ALA A 56 2.24 -1.16 -3.47
N SER A 57 2.64 -2.19 -4.22
CA SER A 57 2.01 -2.58 -5.48
C SER A 57 1.81 -4.09 -5.55
N SER A 58 0.73 -4.51 -6.22
CA SER A 58 0.45 -5.92 -6.47
C SER A 58 1.51 -6.51 -7.41
N LYS A 59 1.81 -7.80 -7.24
CA LYS A 59 2.71 -8.52 -8.14
C LYS A 59 2.24 -8.43 -9.59
N GLY A 60 3.19 -8.28 -10.52
CA GLY A 60 2.92 -8.20 -11.95
C GLY A 60 2.70 -6.78 -12.49
N LEU A 61 2.55 -5.77 -11.62
CA LEU A 61 2.56 -4.37 -12.03
C LEU A 61 4.00 -3.84 -12.08
N PRO A 62 4.51 -3.37 -13.23
CA PRO A 62 5.84 -2.78 -13.31
C PRO A 62 5.97 -1.56 -12.40
N LYS A 63 7.14 -1.37 -11.79
CA LYS A 63 7.39 -0.29 -10.81
C LYS A 63 7.01 1.09 -11.35
N ASP A 64 7.45 1.43 -12.56
CA ASP A 64 7.16 2.73 -13.18
C ASP A 64 5.65 2.94 -13.40
N ARG A 65 4.90 1.87 -13.69
CA ARG A 65 3.44 1.92 -13.83
C ARG A 65 2.76 2.05 -12.47
N ALA A 66 3.29 1.44 -11.42
CA ALA A 66 2.80 1.60 -10.07
C ALA A 66 2.99 3.04 -9.57
N ASP A 67 4.15 3.65 -9.85
CA ASP A 67 4.42 5.05 -9.51
C ASP A 67 3.49 6.00 -10.28
N GLN A 68 3.24 5.74 -11.57
CA GLN A 68 2.25 6.49 -12.36
C GLN A 68 0.83 6.35 -11.79
N LEU A 69 0.42 5.12 -11.43
CA LEU A 69 -0.90 4.87 -10.83
C LEU A 69 -1.05 5.58 -9.48
N ALA A 70 0.00 5.61 -8.66
CA ALA A 70 0.00 6.34 -7.39
C ALA A 70 -0.21 7.85 -7.60
N ALA A 71 0.47 8.44 -8.58
CA ALA A 71 0.29 9.85 -8.92
C ALA A 71 -1.13 10.16 -9.40
N VAL A 72 -1.70 9.32 -10.27
CA VAL A 72 -3.09 9.45 -10.72
C VAL A 72 -4.06 9.33 -9.55
N ALA A 73 -3.86 8.34 -8.67
CA ALA A 73 -4.72 8.11 -7.53
C ALA A 73 -4.71 9.28 -6.53
N SER A 74 -3.52 9.85 -6.27
CA SER A 74 -3.38 11.03 -5.42
C SER A 74 -4.11 12.26 -5.99
N GLY A 75 -3.99 12.50 -7.30
CA GLY A 75 -4.69 13.58 -7.98
C GLY A 75 -6.21 13.44 -7.90
N LEU A 76 -6.73 12.26 -8.23
CA LEU A 76 -8.18 11.98 -8.17
C LEU A 76 -8.73 12.10 -6.74
N THR A 77 -8.03 11.55 -5.75
CA THR A 77 -8.43 11.64 -4.35
C THR A 77 -8.48 13.09 -3.87
N SER A 78 -7.49 13.90 -4.27
CA SER A 78 -7.44 15.33 -3.92
C SER A 78 -8.60 16.10 -4.55
N LEU A 79 -8.91 15.85 -5.82
CA LEU A 79 -10.04 16.47 -6.51
C LEU A 79 -11.39 16.06 -5.88
N ALA A 80 -11.58 14.77 -5.59
CA ALA A 80 -12.80 14.27 -4.97
C ALA A 80 -13.02 14.88 -3.57
N ARG A 81 -11.96 14.95 -2.74
CA ARG A 81 -12.01 15.61 -1.43
C ARG A 81 -12.30 17.10 -1.55
N GLY A 82 -11.70 17.76 -2.53
CA GLY A 82 -11.97 19.17 -2.83
C GLY A 82 -13.44 19.41 -3.17
N ALA A 83 -14.01 18.59 -4.07
CA ALA A 83 -15.43 18.65 -4.41
C ALA A 83 -16.32 18.41 -3.19
N ALA A 84 -16.04 17.37 -2.40
CA ALA A 84 -16.81 17.09 -1.19
C ALA A 84 -16.77 18.26 -0.18
N LYS A 85 -15.63 18.94 -0.05
CA LYS A 85 -15.52 20.14 0.79
C LYS A 85 -16.33 21.32 0.25
N VAL A 86 -16.24 21.59 -1.06
CA VAL A 86 -16.94 22.71 -1.71
C VAL A 86 -18.45 22.56 -1.63
N PHE A 87 -18.94 21.33 -1.74
CA PHE A 87 -20.38 21.02 -1.75
C PHE A 87 -20.89 20.43 -0.43
N GLU A 88 -20.12 20.52 0.66
CA GLU A 88 -20.48 19.98 1.99
C GLU A 88 -20.91 18.49 1.98
N GLY A 89 -20.38 17.71 1.04
CA GLY A 89 -20.74 16.31 0.80
C GLY A 89 -20.12 15.29 1.78
N GLY A 90 -19.41 15.76 2.81
CA GLY A 90 -18.80 14.91 3.82
C GLY A 90 -17.58 14.11 3.34
N THR A 91 -17.37 12.93 3.90
CA THR A 91 -16.21 12.08 3.60
C THR A 91 -16.40 11.34 2.28
N VAL A 92 -15.38 11.37 1.41
CA VAL A 92 -15.36 10.56 0.18
C VAL A 92 -15.11 9.09 0.54
N ALA A 93 -16.16 8.28 0.44
CA ALA A 93 -16.07 6.83 0.66
C ALA A 93 -15.23 6.15 -0.43
N GLN A 94 -15.52 6.47 -1.69
CA GLN A 94 -14.87 5.89 -2.85
C GLN A 94 -14.96 6.79 -4.08
N THR A 95 -14.11 6.53 -5.06
CA THR A 95 -14.16 7.13 -6.40
C THR A 95 -14.05 6.00 -7.42
N VAL A 96 -14.91 6.03 -8.44
CA VAL A 96 -14.89 5.06 -9.55
C VAL A 96 -14.77 5.82 -10.84
N VAL A 97 -13.76 5.48 -11.64
CA VAL A 97 -13.56 6.03 -12.99
C VAL A 97 -13.74 4.89 -13.97
N GLU A 98 -14.76 5.02 -14.83
CA GLU A 98 -14.99 4.10 -15.94
C GLU A 98 -14.24 4.59 -17.17
N MET A 99 -13.51 3.68 -17.80
CA MET A 99 -12.74 3.90 -19.02
C MET A 99 -13.18 2.86 -20.06
N ALA A 100 -12.93 3.13 -21.35
CA ALA A 100 -13.31 2.21 -22.42
C ALA A 100 -12.75 0.77 -22.24
N ASN A 101 -11.62 0.63 -21.53
CA ASN A 101 -10.93 -0.64 -21.33
C ASN A 101 -10.85 -1.05 -19.85
N GLY A 102 -11.83 -0.66 -19.04
CA GLY A 102 -11.94 -1.09 -17.65
C GLY A 102 -12.13 0.06 -16.68
N PHE A 103 -11.76 -0.18 -15.43
CA PHE A 103 -12.13 0.70 -14.32
C PHE A 103 -10.92 1.07 -13.48
N LEU A 104 -10.99 2.23 -12.83
CA LEU A 104 -10.11 2.61 -11.74
C LEU A 104 -10.96 2.91 -10.51
N PHE A 105 -10.76 2.10 -9.47
CA PHE A 105 -11.41 2.26 -8.17
C PHE A 105 -10.42 2.86 -7.19
N LEU A 106 -10.89 3.81 -6.38
CA LEU A 106 -10.14 4.38 -5.26
C LEU A 106 -10.99 4.29 -4.01
N MET A 107 -10.39 3.83 -2.91
CA MET A 107 -11.03 3.77 -1.61
C MET A 107 -10.12 4.35 -0.54
N SER A 108 -10.69 5.20 0.30
CA SER A 108 -9.99 5.83 1.41
C SER A 108 -9.76 4.81 2.53
N VAL A 109 -8.55 4.81 3.09
CA VAL A 109 -8.18 4.05 4.29
C VAL A 109 -8.19 5.00 5.50
N SER A 110 -8.51 4.48 6.69
CA SER A 110 -8.71 5.31 7.90
C SER A 110 -7.50 6.14 8.35
N ASP A 111 -6.29 5.78 7.91
CA ASP A 111 -5.05 6.53 8.17
C ASP A 111 -4.79 7.66 7.15
N GLY A 112 -5.71 7.87 6.21
CA GLY A 112 -5.58 8.84 5.11
C GLY A 112 -4.88 8.28 3.87
N SER A 113 -4.42 7.03 3.91
CA SER A 113 -3.92 6.32 2.72
C SER A 113 -5.08 5.98 1.77
N CYS A 114 -4.74 5.58 0.54
CA CYS A 114 -5.70 5.22 -0.50
C CYS A 114 -5.33 3.86 -1.11
N LEU A 115 -6.32 2.98 -1.22
CA LEU A 115 -6.23 1.77 -2.04
C LEU A 115 -6.75 2.10 -3.43
N ALA A 116 -5.91 1.93 -4.46
CA ALA A 116 -6.30 2.07 -5.86
C ALA A 116 -6.24 0.73 -6.58
N VAL A 117 -7.29 0.40 -7.32
CA VAL A 117 -7.43 -0.88 -8.04
C VAL A 117 -7.79 -0.61 -9.49
N LEU A 118 -7.06 -1.22 -10.42
CA LEU A 118 -7.43 -1.29 -11.82
C LEU A 118 -8.28 -2.53 -12.04
N GLY A 119 -9.47 -2.34 -12.61
CA GLY A 119 -10.37 -3.42 -13.01
C GLY A 119 -10.37 -3.63 -14.52
N SER A 120 -10.63 -4.86 -14.96
CA SER A 120 -10.91 -5.20 -16.36
C SER A 120 -12.26 -4.65 -16.84
N PRO A 121 -12.53 -4.60 -18.16
CA PRO A 121 -13.85 -4.25 -18.68
C PRO A 121 -15.00 -5.12 -18.15
N GLU A 122 -14.70 -6.38 -17.82
CA GLU A 122 -15.67 -7.36 -17.34
C GLU A 122 -15.81 -7.37 -15.80
N SER A 123 -15.21 -6.40 -15.09
CA SER A 123 -15.29 -6.33 -13.64
C SER A 123 -16.73 -6.13 -13.15
N ASP A 124 -17.13 -6.93 -12.18
CA ASP A 124 -18.29 -6.60 -11.34
C ASP A 124 -17.89 -5.49 -10.35
N ILE A 125 -18.34 -4.27 -10.62
CA ILE A 125 -18.08 -3.07 -9.81
C ILE A 125 -18.46 -3.32 -8.34
N GLY A 126 -19.62 -3.95 -8.09
CA GLY A 126 -20.13 -4.18 -6.74
C GLY A 126 -19.24 -5.15 -5.97
N LEU A 127 -18.82 -6.23 -6.61
CA LEU A 127 -17.92 -7.22 -6.00
C LEU A 127 -16.54 -6.62 -5.70
N VAL A 128 -15.95 -5.89 -6.65
CA VAL A 128 -14.63 -5.27 -6.45
C VAL A 128 -14.68 -4.28 -5.29
N VAL A 129 -15.69 -3.41 -5.25
CA VAL A 129 -15.88 -2.45 -4.15
C VAL A 129 -16.11 -3.14 -2.81
N TYR A 130 -16.90 -4.22 -2.78
CA TYR A 130 -17.13 -5.00 -1.57
C TYR A 130 -15.83 -5.60 -1.02
N GLU A 131 -15.04 -6.25 -1.87
CA GLU A 131 -13.76 -6.83 -1.48
C GLU A 131 -12.72 -5.77 -1.09
N MET A 132 -12.74 -4.60 -1.73
CA MET A 132 -11.92 -3.46 -1.33
C MET A 132 -12.29 -3.00 0.08
N THR A 133 -13.58 -2.94 0.41
CA THR A 133 -14.07 -2.56 1.74
C THR A 133 -13.51 -3.52 2.80
N LEU A 134 -13.65 -4.84 2.58
CA LEU A 134 -13.11 -5.85 3.48
C LEU A 134 -11.58 -5.76 3.64
N LEU A 135 -10.87 -5.47 2.56
CA LEU A 135 -9.42 -5.32 2.59
C LEU A 135 -9.01 -4.09 3.41
N VAL A 136 -9.65 -2.95 3.19
CA VAL A 136 -9.37 -1.70 3.91
C VAL A 136 -9.68 -1.85 5.40
N GLU A 137 -10.77 -2.50 5.76
CA GLU A 137 -11.10 -2.80 7.16
C GLU A 137 -10.04 -3.68 7.82
N ARG A 138 -9.58 -4.73 7.13
CA ARG A 138 -8.51 -5.62 7.62
C ARG A 138 -7.18 -4.88 7.80
N VAL A 139 -6.83 -4.01 6.85
CA VAL A 139 -5.65 -3.14 6.93
C VAL A 139 -5.77 -2.18 8.12
N GLY A 140 -6.95 -1.58 8.32
CA GLY A 140 -7.22 -0.66 9.43
C GLY A 140 -7.06 -1.31 10.81
N GLN A 141 -7.36 -2.60 10.93
CA GLN A 141 -7.18 -3.38 12.17
C GLN A 141 -5.72 -3.81 12.42
N GLN A 142 -4.92 -4.01 11.37
CA GLN A 142 -3.51 -4.41 11.50
C GLN A 142 -2.54 -3.23 11.69
N LEU A 143 -2.96 -2.01 11.37
CA LEU A 143 -2.26 -0.76 11.73
C LEU A 143 -2.56 -0.41 13.19
N THR A 144 -1.86 -1.03 14.13
CA THR A 144 -1.96 -0.67 15.56
C THR A 144 -1.53 0.80 15.79
N PRO A 145 -2.03 1.47 16.85
CA PRO A 145 -1.67 2.85 17.18
C PRO A 145 -0.16 3.13 17.27
N GLU A 146 0.62 2.12 17.67
CA GLU A 146 2.08 2.17 17.81
C GLU A 146 2.80 2.32 16.45
N MET A 147 2.26 1.73 15.38
CA MET A 147 2.79 1.87 14.02
C MET A 147 2.45 3.23 13.41
N ARG A 148 1.31 3.83 13.79
CA ARG A 148 0.91 5.19 13.39
C ARG A 148 1.82 6.27 14.00
N ALA A 149 2.22 6.10 15.27
CA ALA A 149 3.12 7.02 15.96
C ALA A 149 4.53 7.07 15.32
N GLN A 150 5.02 5.93 14.80
CA GLN A 150 6.32 5.86 14.12
C GLN A 150 6.31 6.53 12.74
N LEU A 151 5.20 6.48 12.01
CA LEU A 151 5.03 7.14 10.71
C LEU A 151 4.89 8.67 10.84
N GLN A 152 4.18 9.13 11.87
CA GLN A 152 4.08 10.58 12.16
C GLN A 152 5.40 11.14 12.70
N GLY A 153 6.17 10.36 13.48
CA GLY A 153 7.49 10.76 13.97
C GLY A 153 8.57 10.89 12.88
N ALA A 154 8.46 10.14 11.78
CA ALA A 154 9.38 10.22 10.65
C ALA A 154 9.16 11.45 9.76
N SER A 155 7.94 12.00 9.73
CA SER A 155 7.57 13.21 8.97
C SER A 155 8.01 14.52 9.66
N VAL A 156 8.21 14.52 10.97
CA VAL A 156 8.54 15.73 11.77
C VAL A 156 10.04 16.03 11.80
N ARG A 157 10.89 15.13 11.28
CA ARG A 157 12.36 15.27 11.28
C ARG A 157 12.98 15.81 9.98
N ARG A 158 12.19 16.41 9.09
CA ARG A 158 12.71 17.07 7.88
C ARG A 158 12.42 18.56 7.85
#